data_AF-A0A2N6NNY5-F1
#
_entry.id   AF-A0A2N6NNY5-F1
#
_cell.length_a   1.000
_cell.length_b   1.000
_cell.length_c   1.000
_cell.angle_alpha   90.00
_cell.angle_beta   90.00
_cell.angle_gamma   90.00
#
_symmetry.space_group_name_H-M   'P 1'
#
loop_
_entity.id
_entity.type
_entity.pdbx_description
1 polymer ?
#
loop_
_entity_poly.entity_id
_entity_poly.type
_entity_poly.pdbx_seq_one_letter_code
_entity_poly.pdbx_strand_id
1 'polypeptide(L)'
;MAGFKSNVCEAVARHRPGYRPSQLEADLYAAIYGSNMIASAGTSYDHTALICLEVLRGAPVLAPITDPDHDPDYAPHVHFLIDCGKRATFGAVAASRLEVIRHAHAYCYLMDRVLLKGRAVSEAMLCETHRRLVGCESGAGGGEYRGYEGGGRALLDMRWRAVKHRLSQFCEELAKEMEEGGGVDVYALAARYHHNLMCIRPFAKGNGRVARVLVNVLLLSLVGRISVIGMNGDEVDEYRKLAVQGYKAFRKEGFEMSRGERTSHLELASFLYKNAMN
;
A
#
# COMPACT_ATOMS: atom_id res chain seq x y z
N MET A 1 5.45 9.57 15.64
CA MET A 1 5.88 9.76 14.23
C MET A 1 5.80 11.24 13.91
N ALA A 2 6.84 11.84 13.33
CA ALA A 2 6.72 13.20 12.80
C ALA A 2 5.79 13.15 11.57
N GLY A 3 4.57 13.69 11.72
CA GLY A 3 3.58 13.75 10.66
C GLY A 3 3.98 14.66 9.51
N PHE A 4 3.37 14.46 8.35
CA PHE A 4 3.46 15.40 7.24
C PHE A 4 2.66 16.66 7.65
N LYS A 5 3.33 17.79 7.90
CA LYS A 5 2.74 18.99 8.55
C LYS A 5 1.89 19.86 7.63
N SER A 6 1.57 19.41 6.43
CA SER A 6 0.86 20.21 5.41
C SER A 6 -0.18 19.35 4.72
N ASN A 7 -1.22 19.95 4.15
CA ASN A 7 -2.22 19.22 3.39
C ASN A 7 -1.58 18.58 2.14
N VAL A 8 -1.46 17.25 2.12
CA VAL A 8 -0.81 16.52 1.02
C VAL A 8 -1.67 16.54 -0.24
N CYS A 9 -2.99 16.48 -0.10
CA CYS A 9 -3.91 16.47 -1.23
C CYS A 9 -3.92 17.82 -1.95
N GLU A 10 -3.85 18.94 -1.22
CA GLU A 10 -3.65 20.26 -1.80
C GLU A 10 -2.31 20.41 -2.52
N ALA A 11 -1.24 19.86 -1.94
CA ALA A 11 0.07 19.86 -2.59
C ALA A 11 0.06 19.07 -3.90
N VAL A 12 -0.59 17.90 -3.92
CA VAL A 12 -0.76 17.06 -5.12
C VAL A 12 -1.60 17.79 -6.16
N ALA A 13 -2.73 18.39 -5.77
CA ALA A 13 -3.60 19.12 -6.70
C ALA A 13 -2.89 20.31 -7.37
N ARG A 14 -2.00 21.00 -6.64
CA ARG A 14 -1.14 22.05 -7.23
C ARG A 14 -0.10 21.49 -8.20
N HIS A 15 0.43 20.30 -7.93
CA HIS A 15 1.40 19.64 -8.80
C HIS A 15 0.73 19.01 -10.04
N ARG A 16 -0.55 18.64 -9.95
CA ARG A 16 -1.33 17.97 -11.00
C ARG A 16 -2.68 18.68 -11.24
N PRO A 17 -2.71 19.71 -12.11
CA PRO A 17 -3.94 20.40 -12.48
C PRO A 17 -4.86 19.41 -13.20
N GLY A 18 -5.91 18.97 -12.49
CA GLY A 18 -6.80 17.88 -12.92
C GLY A 18 -7.45 17.18 -11.73
N TYR A 19 -6.82 17.27 -10.54
CA TYR A 19 -7.38 16.78 -9.29
C TYR A 19 -8.01 17.88 -8.44
N ARG A 20 -9.20 17.59 -7.91
CA ARG A 20 -9.75 18.31 -6.77
C ARG A 20 -9.21 17.67 -5.48
N PRO A 21 -8.71 18.45 -4.51
CA PRO A 21 -8.21 17.89 -3.24
C PRO A 21 -9.20 16.93 -2.56
N SER A 22 -10.48 17.27 -2.56
CA SER A 22 -11.55 16.44 -1.98
C SER A 22 -11.75 15.11 -2.68
N GLN A 23 -11.58 15.05 -4.02
CA GLN A 23 -11.66 13.79 -4.76
C GLN A 23 -10.48 12.89 -4.39
N LEU A 24 -9.27 13.47 -4.31
CA LEU A 24 -8.09 12.70 -3.92
C LEU A 24 -8.16 12.22 -2.46
N GLU A 25 -8.71 13.03 -1.55
CA GLU A 25 -9.02 12.60 -0.19
C GLU A 25 -9.92 11.35 -0.21
N ALA A 26 -10.99 11.37 -1.02
CA ALA A 26 -11.93 10.26 -1.18
C ALA A 26 -11.28 8.98 -1.73
N ASP A 27 -10.56 9.11 -2.83
CA ASP A 27 -9.86 7.99 -3.45
C ASP A 27 -8.83 7.37 -2.49
N LEU A 28 -8.11 8.21 -1.72
CA LEU A 28 -7.09 7.75 -0.79
C LEU A 28 -7.67 7.01 0.41
N TYR A 29 -8.71 7.53 1.07
CA TYR A 29 -9.28 6.81 2.21
C TYR A 29 -9.97 5.51 1.77
N ALA A 30 -10.56 5.47 0.56
CA ALA A 30 -11.13 4.25 0.01
C ALA A 30 -10.06 3.21 -0.32
N ALA A 31 -8.95 3.63 -0.97
CA ALA A 31 -7.82 2.75 -1.23
C ALA A 31 -7.13 2.24 0.06
N ILE A 32 -7.07 3.06 1.11
CA ILE A 32 -6.53 2.67 2.42
C ILE A 32 -7.47 1.65 3.10
N TYR A 33 -8.77 1.92 3.12
CA TYR A 33 -9.78 1.00 3.65
C TYR A 33 -9.70 -0.36 2.95
N GLY A 34 -9.83 -0.40 1.62
CA GLY A 34 -9.85 -1.66 0.88
C GLY A 34 -8.53 -2.43 0.98
N SER A 35 -7.39 -1.74 0.96
CA SER A 35 -6.07 -2.36 1.20
C SER A 35 -5.92 -2.94 2.63
N ASN A 36 -6.58 -2.34 3.63
CA ASN A 36 -6.65 -2.89 4.98
C ASN A 36 -7.61 -4.09 5.06
N MET A 37 -8.77 -4.05 4.40
CA MET A 37 -9.70 -5.19 4.32
C MET A 37 -9.06 -6.43 3.67
N ILE A 38 -8.31 -6.24 2.59
CA ILE A 38 -7.49 -7.30 1.96
C ILE A 38 -6.52 -7.93 2.97
N ALA A 39 -5.99 -7.14 3.91
CA ALA A 39 -5.07 -7.58 4.95
C ALA A 39 -5.76 -7.97 6.27
N SER A 40 -7.09 -8.01 6.32
CA SER A 40 -7.90 -8.24 7.53
C SER A 40 -7.51 -7.30 8.68
N ALA A 41 -7.20 -6.06 8.35
CA ALA A 41 -6.64 -5.01 9.21
C ALA A 41 -7.58 -3.79 9.28
N GLY A 42 -7.27 -2.83 10.15
CA GLY A 42 -7.97 -1.54 10.21
C GLY A 42 -9.38 -1.64 10.81
N THR A 43 -10.23 -0.69 10.41
CA THR A 43 -11.56 -0.47 10.96
C THR A 43 -12.60 -0.19 9.86
N SER A 44 -13.82 0.24 10.21
CA SER A 44 -14.89 0.49 9.24
C SER A 44 -14.52 1.62 8.27
N TYR A 45 -15.27 1.70 7.18
CA TYR A 45 -15.07 2.70 6.14
C TYR A 45 -15.20 4.14 6.67
N ASP A 46 -16.26 4.45 7.40
CA ASP A 46 -16.52 5.81 7.90
C ASP A 46 -15.41 6.29 8.85
N HIS A 47 -15.01 5.45 9.81
CA HIS A 47 -13.90 5.78 10.70
C HIS A 47 -12.57 5.86 9.94
N THR A 48 -12.38 5.04 8.91
CA THR A 48 -11.20 5.14 8.04
C THR A 48 -11.17 6.50 7.34
N ALA A 49 -12.29 6.94 6.80
CA ALA A 49 -12.41 8.26 6.17
C ALA A 49 -12.08 9.39 7.14
N LEU A 50 -12.69 9.41 8.34
CA LEU A 50 -12.44 10.43 9.36
C LEU A 50 -10.95 10.51 9.74
N ILE A 51 -10.34 9.36 10.07
CA ILE A 51 -8.92 9.29 10.43
C ILE A 51 -8.03 9.75 9.28
N CYS A 52 -8.31 9.28 8.06
CA CYS A 52 -7.52 9.63 6.89
C CYS A 52 -7.60 11.11 6.57
N LEU A 53 -8.77 11.74 6.63
CA LEU A 53 -8.94 13.17 6.37
C LEU A 53 -8.04 14.01 7.29
N GLU A 54 -8.04 13.72 8.59
CA GLU A 54 -7.18 14.42 9.55
C GLU A 54 -5.69 14.22 9.22
N VAL A 55 -5.25 12.97 8.96
CA VAL A 55 -3.84 12.68 8.61
C VAL A 55 -3.42 13.36 7.30
N LEU A 56 -4.28 13.33 6.27
CA LEU A 56 -4.00 13.91 4.94
C LEU A 56 -3.91 15.43 4.99
N ARG A 57 -4.68 16.07 5.88
CA ARG A 57 -4.63 17.51 6.17
C ARG A 57 -3.47 17.92 7.07
N GLY A 58 -2.72 16.94 7.60
CA GLY A 58 -1.55 17.15 8.43
C GLY A 58 -1.86 17.36 9.92
N ALA A 59 -3.09 17.07 10.34
CA ALA A 59 -3.49 17.10 11.75
C ALA A 59 -2.91 15.88 12.50
N PRO A 60 -2.54 16.04 13.78
CA PRO A 60 -2.17 14.91 14.61
C PRO A 60 -3.40 14.08 14.98
N VAL A 61 -3.33 12.76 14.79
CA VAL A 61 -4.38 11.82 15.20
C VAL A 61 -3.83 10.86 16.23
N LEU A 62 -4.53 10.75 17.37
CA LEU A 62 -4.22 9.74 18.37
C LEU A 62 -4.93 8.44 18.04
N ALA A 63 -4.18 7.34 18.15
CA ALA A 63 -4.72 5.99 18.02
C ALA A 63 -5.75 5.66 19.13
N PRO A 64 -5.43 5.84 20.43
CA PRO A 64 -6.43 5.65 21.48
C PRO A 64 -7.46 6.77 21.45
N ILE A 65 -8.71 6.40 21.69
CA ILE A 65 -9.79 7.33 22.02
C ILE A 65 -9.64 7.70 23.50
N THR A 66 -9.58 8.98 23.83
CA THR A 66 -9.23 9.45 25.18
C THR A 66 -10.37 9.35 26.17
N ASP A 67 -11.62 9.43 25.70
CA ASP A 67 -12.83 9.35 26.53
C ASP A 67 -13.87 8.42 25.88
N PRO A 68 -13.68 7.09 25.97
CA PRO A 68 -14.55 6.10 25.31
C PRO A 68 -16.04 6.19 25.64
N ASP A 69 -16.36 6.67 26.85
CA ASP A 69 -17.74 6.72 27.34
C ASP A 69 -18.53 7.88 26.72
N HIS A 70 -17.82 8.92 26.23
CA HIS A 70 -18.42 10.12 25.66
C HIS A 70 -18.05 10.34 24.18
N ASP A 71 -17.10 9.57 23.64
CA ASP A 71 -16.69 9.64 22.24
C ASP A 71 -17.69 8.86 21.36
N PRO A 72 -18.42 9.54 20.44
CA PRO A 72 -19.45 8.90 19.63
C PRO A 72 -18.89 7.84 18.66
N ASP A 73 -17.58 7.84 18.38
CA ASP A 73 -16.95 6.90 17.46
C ASP A 73 -16.54 5.59 18.16
N TYR A 74 -16.44 5.58 19.49
CA TYR A 74 -15.91 4.40 20.21
C TYR A 74 -16.82 3.18 20.11
N ALA A 75 -18.12 3.33 20.42
CA ALA A 75 -19.06 2.20 20.37
C ALA A 75 -19.21 1.61 18.96
N PRO A 76 -19.38 2.41 17.89
CA PRO A 76 -19.35 1.91 16.51
C PRO A 76 -18.07 1.16 16.14
N HIS A 77 -16.89 1.63 16.60
CA HIS A 77 -15.63 0.90 16.43
C HIS A 77 -15.65 -0.49 17.08
N VAL A 78 -16.19 -0.60 18.30
CA VAL A 78 -16.32 -1.87 19.03
C VAL A 78 -17.25 -2.83 18.27
N HIS A 79 -18.42 -2.35 17.83
CA HIS A 79 -19.36 -3.14 17.03
C HIS A 79 -18.72 -3.68 15.75
N PHE A 80 -18.03 -2.83 14.99
CA PHE A 80 -17.32 -3.27 13.79
C PHE A 80 -16.29 -4.38 14.07
N LEU A 81 -15.53 -4.29 15.16
CA LEU A 81 -14.57 -5.33 15.52
C LEU A 81 -15.26 -6.65 15.87
N ILE A 82 -16.40 -6.61 16.57
CA ILE A 82 -17.21 -7.79 16.89
C ILE A 82 -17.74 -8.43 15.61
N ASP A 83 -18.28 -7.65 14.68
CA ASP A 83 -18.82 -8.13 13.39
C ASP A 83 -17.72 -8.78 12.53
N CYS A 84 -16.48 -8.29 12.65
CA CYS A 84 -15.30 -8.89 12.02
C CYS A 84 -14.78 -10.15 12.75
N GLY A 85 -15.44 -10.60 13.82
CA GLY A 85 -14.99 -11.72 14.65
C GLY A 85 -13.70 -11.43 15.42
N LYS A 86 -13.36 -10.16 15.65
CA LYS A 86 -12.14 -9.73 16.36
C LYS A 86 -12.45 -9.45 17.83
N ARG A 87 -11.43 -9.55 18.67
CA ARG A 87 -11.49 -9.04 20.05
C ARG A 87 -11.72 -7.53 19.99
N ALA A 88 -12.72 -7.03 20.73
CA ALA A 88 -13.13 -5.64 20.73
C ALA A 88 -12.88 -4.96 22.09
N THR A 89 -11.62 -4.98 22.54
CA THR A 89 -11.17 -4.25 23.74
C THR A 89 -10.75 -2.83 23.38
N PHE A 90 -10.61 -1.96 24.38
CA PHE A 90 -10.03 -0.61 24.22
C PHE A 90 -8.71 -0.63 23.45
N GLY A 91 -7.80 -1.54 23.82
CA GLY A 91 -6.53 -1.71 23.12
C GLY A 91 -6.68 -2.21 21.68
N ALA A 92 -7.71 -3.02 21.38
CA ALA A 92 -7.97 -3.49 20.02
C ALA A 92 -8.54 -2.37 19.12
N VAL A 93 -9.38 -1.49 19.67
CA VAL A 93 -9.84 -0.27 18.99
C VAL A 93 -8.66 0.66 18.71
N ALA A 94 -7.80 0.91 19.70
CA ALA A 94 -6.61 1.73 19.49
C ALA A 94 -5.68 1.12 18.43
N ALA A 95 -5.48 -0.21 18.45
CA ALA A 95 -4.65 -0.90 17.46
C ALA A 95 -5.23 -0.81 16.04
N SER A 96 -6.55 -0.99 15.87
CA SER A 96 -7.20 -0.91 14.55
C SER A 96 -7.14 0.49 13.96
N ARG A 97 -7.36 1.53 14.78
CA ARG A 97 -7.18 2.94 14.41
C ARG A 97 -5.72 3.23 14.03
N LEU A 98 -4.77 2.72 14.80
CA LEU A 98 -3.34 2.89 14.52
C LEU A 98 -2.93 2.29 13.17
N GLU A 99 -3.52 1.17 12.74
CA GLU A 99 -3.27 0.61 11.41
C GLU A 99 -3.70 1.57 10.28
N VAL A 100 -4.83 2.26 10.44
CA VAL A 100 -5.29 3.26 9.47
C VAL A 100 -4.35 4.48 9.46
N ILE A 101 -4.03 5.03 10.64
CA ILE A 101 -3.13 6.19 10.78
C ILE A 101 -1.77 5.91 10.13
N ARG A 102 -1.19 4.75 10.43
CA ARG A 102 0.10 4.30 9.88
C ARG A 102 0.08 4.17 8.36
N HIS A 103 -1.03 3.68 7.81
CA HIS A 103 -1.21 3.49 6.38
C HIS A 103 -1.38 4.83 5.64
N ALA A 104 -2.16 5.75 6.19
CA ALA A 104 -2.28 7.11 5.67
C ALA A 104 -0.91 7.82 5.67
N HIS A 105 -0.14 7.71 6.77
CA HIS A 105 1.21 8.26 6.81
C HIS A 105 2.16 7.64 5.77
N ALA A 106 2.02 6.35 5.48
CA ALA A 106 2.83 5.69 4.45
C ALA A 106 2.55 6.26 3.05
N TYR A 107 1.28 6.49 2.72
CA TYR A 107 0.89 7.21 1.50
C TYR A 107 1.46 8.63 1.47
N CYS A 108 1.24 9.44 2.52
CA CYS A 108 1.76 10.80 2.59
C CYS A 108 3.28 10.84 2.34
N TYR A 109 4.02 9.91 2.96
CA TYR A 109 5.46 9.82 2.80
C TYR A 109 5.87 9.52 1.35
N LEU A 110 5.32 8.46 0.76
CA LEU A 110 5.79 8.02 -0.57
C LEU A 110 5.32 8.98 -1.67
N MET A 111 4.11 9.55 -1.56
CA MET A 111 3.63 10.61 -2.45
C MET A 111 4.53 11.85 -2.38
N ASP A 112 4.92 12.30 -1.18
CA ASP A 112 5.82 13.45 -1.06
C ASP A 112 7.17 13.20 -1.73
N ARG A 113 7.75 12.00 -1.57
CA ARG A 113 9.06 11.68 -2.13
C ARG A 113 9.02 11.48 -3.65
N VAL A 114 8.06 10.70 -4.13
CA VAL A 114 8.00 10.29 -5.54
C VAL A 114 7.28 11.33 -6.37
N LEU A 115 6.03 11.67 -5.99
CA LEU A 115 5.18 12.55 -6.78
C LEU A 115 5.57 14.03 -6.61
N LEU A 116 5.61 14.54 -5.37
CA LEU A 116 5.81 15.98 -5.15
C LEU A 116 7.27 16.42 -5.36
N LYS A 117 8.23 15.55 -5.05
CA LYS A 117 9.67 15.82 -5.18
C LYS A 117 10.31 15.22 -6.41
N GLY A 118 9.55 14.49 -7.24
CA GLY A 118 10.03 13.90 -8.48
C GLY A 118 11.20 12.92 -8.31
N ARG A 119 11.31 12.23 -7.16
CA ARG A 119 12.43 11.31 -6.92
C ARG A 119 12.08 9.91 -7.42
N ALA A 120 13.06 9.24 -8.02
CA ALA A 120 12.97 7.82 -8.30
C ALA A 120 12.74 7.02 -7.01
N VAL A 121 11.94 5.95 -7.11
CA VAL A 121 11.70 5.02 -6.01
C VAL A 121 13.02 4.36 -5.62
N SER A 122 13.34 4.35 -4.32
CA SER A 122 14.57 3.76 -3.81
C SER A 122 14.33 2.77 -2.69
N GLU A 123 15.34 1.92 -2.45
CA GLU A 123 15.38 0.96 -1.34
C GLU A 123 15.00 1.61 -0.01
N ALA A 124 15.63 2.75 0.31
CA ALA A 124 15.40 3.50 1.53
C ALA A 124 13.94 3.97 1.65
N MET A 125 13.31 4.40 0.54
CA MET A 125 11.91 4.82 0.54
C MET A 125 10.98 3.65 0.81
N LEU A 126 11.23 2.46 0.25
CA LEU A 126 10.41 1.28 0.49
C LEU A 126 10.53 0.80 1.94
N CYS A 127 11.74 0.82 2.52
CA CYS A 127 11.96 0.51 3.93
C CYS A 127 11.28 1.54 4.86
N GLU A 128 11.36 2.84 4.54
CA GLU A 128 10.71 3.92 5.29
C GLU A 128 9.18 3.86 5.22
N THR A 129 8.65 3.47 4.05
CA THR A 129 7.21 3.21 3.82
C THR A 129 6.74 2.01 4.64
N HIS A 130 7.50 0.90 4.62
CA HIS A 130 7.20 -0.28 5.43
C HIS A 130 7.22 0.05 6.93
N ARG A 131 8.24 0.79 7.39
CA ARG A 131 8.32 1.22 8.80
C ARG A 131 7.12 2.04 9.24
N ARG A 132 6.61 2.91 8.37
CA ARG A 132 5.36 3.63 8.62
C ARG A 132 4.18 2.69 8.77
N LEU A 133 4.03 1.73 7.86
CA LEU A 133 2.92 0.79 7.84
C LEU A 133 2.86 -0.12 9.07
N VAL A 134 3.99 -0.71 9.48
CA VAL A 134 3.99 -1.78 10.49
C VAL A 134 4.47 -1.34 11.88
N GLY A 135 5.14 -0.19 11.97
CA GLY A 135 5.77 0.28 13.21
C GLY A 135 7.03 -0.52 13.60
N CYS A 136 7.71 -0.08 14.64
CA CYS A 136 8.95 -0.69 15.13
C CYS A 136 8.74 -1.65 16.32
N GLU A 137 7.49 -1.80 16.79
CA GLU A 137 7.16 -2.42 18.08
C GLU A 137 6.98 -3.95 18.00
N SER A 138 7.27 -4.59 16.86
CA SER A 138 7.05 -6.03 16.68
C SER A 138 8.18 -6.72 15.91
N GLY A 139 8.97 -7.57 16.56
CA GLY A 139 9.94 -8.48 15.92
C GLY A 139 10.97 -7.78 15.04
N ALA A 140 11.34 -8.39 13.90
CA ALA A 140 12.15 -7.72 12.87
C ALA A 140 11.50 -6.36 12.56
N GLY A 141 12.24 -5.29 12.83
CA GLY A 141 11.69 -3.95 12.99
C GLY A 141 11.04 -3.43 11.71
N GLY A 142 10.10 -2.50 11.86
CA GLY A 142 9.58 -1.75 10.72
C GLY A 142 10.71 -1.14 9.90
N GLY A 143 10.74 -1.46 8.61
CA GLY A 143 11.78 -1.04 7.66
C GLY A 143 13.02 -1.92 7.60
N GLU A 144 13.06 -3.04 8.32
CA GLU A 144 14.15 -4.02 8.24
C GLU A 144 13.79 -5.19 7.34
N TYR A 145 14.79 -5.72 6.63
CA TYR A 145 14.62 -6.94 5.85
C TYR A 145 14.34 -8.13 6.75
N ARG A 146 13.56 -9.09 6.23
CA ARG A 146 13.44 -10.39 6.89
C ARG A 146 14.79 -11.08 6.96
N GLY A 147 15.11 -11.63 8.13
CA GLY A 147 16.30 -12.46 8.37
C GLY A 147 16.07 -13.96 8.17
N TYR A 148 14.92 -14.35 7.62
CA TYR A 148 14.49 -15.74 7.47
C TYR A 148 13.69 -15.94 6.18
N GLU A 149 13.56 -17.19 5.73
CA GLU A 149 12.68 -17.55 4.61
C GLU A 149 11.23 -17.56 5.07
N GLY A 150 10.32 -16.94 4.33
CA GLY A 150 8.94 -16.75 4.78
C GLY A 150 8.25 -18.07 5.10
N GLY A 151 7.88 -18.27 6.37
CA GLY A 151 7.15 -19.45 6.83
C GLY A 151 5.81 -19.62 6.08
N GLY A 152 5.51 -20.85 5.68
CA GLY A 152 4.24 -21.25 5.02
C GLY A 152 4.26 -21.28 3.49
N ARG A 153 5.20 -20.57 2.83
CA ARG A 153 5.41 -20.59 1.36
C ARG A 153 6.89 -20.65 0.97
N ALA A 154 7.73 -21.19 1.86
CA ALA A 154 9.20 -21.15 1.77
C ALA A 154 9.78 -21.63 0.42
N LEU A 155 9.13 -22.56 -0.27
CA LEU A 155 9.54 -23.04 -1.60
C LEU A 155 9.48 -21.95 -2.70
N LEU A 156 8.63 -20.94 -2.53
CA LEU A 156 8.42 -19.86 -3.50
C LEU A 156 9.07 -18.54 -3.09
N ASP A 157 9.79 -18.52 -1.97
CA ASP A 157 10.46 -17.32 -1.52
C ASP A 157 11.86 -17.19 -2.10
N MET A 158 12.24 -15.95 -2.35
CA MET A 158 13.61 -15.58 -2.60
C MET A 158 14.44 -15.86 -1.36
N ARG A 159 15.70 -16.28 -1.49
CA ARG A 159 16.56 -16.46 -0.32
C ARG A 159 16.73 -15.13 0.40
N TRP A 160 16.58 -15.09 1.72
CA TRP A 160 16.61 -13.84 2.50
C TRP A 160 17.92 -13.06 2.28
N ARG A 161 19.04 -13.76 2.08
CA ARG A 161 20.35 -13.16 1.77
C ARG A 161 20.40 -12.43 0.43
N ALA A 162 19.54 -12.80 -0.53
CA ALA A 162 19.45 -12.16 -1.84
C ALA A 162 18.48 -10.97 -1.87
N VAL A 163 17.60 -10.83 -0.85
CA VAL A 163 16.53 -9.83 -0.82
C VAL A 163 17.05 -8.42 -1.04
N LYS A 164 18.08 -8.00 -0.29
CA LYS A 164 18.63 -6.64 -0.40
C LYS A 164 19.12 -6.34 -1.81
N HIS A 165 19.95 -7.24 -2.36
CA HIS A 165 20.47 -7.09 -3.72
C HIS A 165 19.36 -7.01 -4.76
N ARG A 166 18.35 -7.88 -4.64
CA ARG A 166 17.22 -7.90 -5.58
C ARG A 166 16.30 -6.68 -5.44
N LEU A 167 16.15 -6.12 -4.24
CA LEU A 167 15.40 -4.88 -4.06
C LEU A 167 16.16 -3.65 -4.63
N SER A 168 17.50 -3.65 -4.60
CA SER A 168 18.30 -2.64 -5.30
C SER A 168 18.05 -2.71 -6.80
N GLN A 169 18.18 -3.91 -7.40
CA GLN A 169 17.92 -4.14 -8.82
C GLN A 169 16.51 -3.74 -9.22
N PHE A 170 15.51 -4.09 -8.40
CA PHE A 170 14.13 -3.65 -8.58
C PHE A 170 14.00 -2.12 -8.70
N CYS A 171 14.69 -1.36 -7.85
CA CYS A 171 14.61 0.10 -7.87
C CYS A 171 15.33 0.69 -9.10
N GLU A 172 16.48 0.13 -9.47
CA GLU A 172 17.25 0.53 -10.66
C GLU A 172 16.45 0.27 -11.95
N GLU A 173 15.83 -0.91 -12.07
CA GLU A 173 14.97 -1.28 -13.20
C GLU A 173 13.76 -0.34 -13.30
N LEU A 174 13.11 -0.05 -12.17
CA LEU A 174 11.95 0.84 -12.13
C LEU A 174 12.33 2.26 -12.56
N ALA A 175 13.41 2.80 -12.01
CA ALA A 175 13.91 4.13 -12.35
C ALA A 175 14.21 4.24 -13.85
N LYS A 176 14.93 3.26 -14.40
CA LYS A 176 15.25 3.20 -15.83
C LYS A 176 14.00 3.17 -16.70
N GLU A 177 13.03 2.32 -16.38
CA GLU A 177 11.77 2.25 -17.14
C GLU A 177 10.95 3.55 -17.06
N MET A 178 11.00 4.24 -15.92
CA MET A 178 10.34 5.55 -15.76
C MET A 178 11.04 6.66 -16.56
N GLU A 179 12.37 6.59 -16.73
CA GLU A 179 13.15 7.54 -17.52
C GLU A 179 12.98 7.35 -19.03
N GLU A 180 12.83 6.10 -19.50
CA GLU A 180 12.69 5.76 -20.93
C GLU A 180 11.38 6.26 -21.55
N GLY A 181 10.39 6.67 -20.74
CA GLY A 181 9.39 7.69 -21.07
C GLY A 181 8.38 7.46 -22.22
N GLY A 182 8.39 6.31 -22.91
CA GLY A 182 7.54 6.08 -24.09
C GLY A 182 6.91 4.69 -24.17
N GLY A 183 5.61 4.63 -24.49
CA GLY A 183 4.92 3.41 -24.95
C GLY A 183 4.58 2.35 -23.88
N VAL A 184 4.92 2.57 -22.61
CA VAL A 184 4.63 1.63 -21.53
C VAL A 184 3.21 1.84 -21.02
N ASP A 185 2.37 0.79 -21.11
CA ASP A 185 1.10 0.75 -20.40
C ASP A 185 1.36 0.88 -18.89
N VAL A 186 0.91 1.99 -18.31
CA VAL A 186 1.16 2.37 -16.91
C VAL A 186 0.55 1.37 -15.92
N TYR A 187 -0.60 0.77 -16.25
CA TYR A 187 -1.21 -0.25 -15.42
C TYR A 187 -0.43 -1.56 -15.51
N ALA A 188 0.06 -1.91 -16.70
CA ALA A 188 0.96 -3.05 -16.87
C ALA A 188 2.28 -2.86 -16.10
N LEU A 189 2.87 -1.67 -16.16
CA LEU A 189 4.05 -1.30 -15.36
C LEU A 189 3.77 -1.48 -13.87
N ALA A 190 2.72 -0.86 -13.35
CA ALA A 190 2.38 -0.93 -11.93
C ALA A 190 2.12 -2.38 -11.47
N ALA A 191 1.37 -3.16 -12.25
CA ALA A 191 1.10 -4.57 -11.95
C ALA A 191 2.37 -5.44 -11.99
N ARG A 192 3.28 -5.19 -12.93
CA ARG A 192 4.57 -5.87 -13.02
C ARG A 192 5.42 -5.62 -11.77
N TYR A 193 5.56 -4.37 -11.35
CA TYR A 193 6.33 -4.02 -10.16
C TYR A 193 5.62 -4.43 -8.85
N HIS A 194 4.30 -4.55 -8.85
CA HIS A 194 3.57 -5.22 -7.78
C HIS A 194 3.99 -6.69 -7.64
N HIS A 195 3.93 -7.48 -8.72
CA HIS A 195 4.32 -8.88 -8.67
C HIS A 195 5.81 -9.07 -8.35
N ASN A 196 6.69 -8.23 -8.92
CA ASN A 196 8.11 -8.28 -8.64
C ASN A 196 8.39 -8.06 -7.13
N LEU A 197 7.78 -7.05 -6.50
CA LEU A 197 7.92 -6.83 -5.07
C LEU A 197 7.35 -8.00 -4.23
N MET A 198 6.24 -8.60 -4.69
CA MET A 198 5.65 -9.78 -4.08
C MET A 198 6.45 -11.07 -4.32
N CYS A 199 7.37 -11.11 -5.28
CA CYS A 199 8.35 -12.20 -5.44
C CYS A 199 9.56 -11.99 -4.52
N ILE A 200 10.04 -10.76 -4.37
CA ILE A 200 11.15 -10.42 -3.48
C ILE A 200 10.74 -10.62 -2.02
N ARG A 201 9.54 -10.14 -1.66
CA ARG A 201 8.98 -10.09 -0.29
C ARG A 201 10.01 -9.63 0.73
N PRO A 202 10.46 -8.36 0.67
CA PRO A 202 11.60 -7.93 1.45
C PRO A 202 11.40 -7.97 2.97
N PHE A 203 10.16 -7.88 3.43
CA PHE A 203 9.82 -7.72 4.84
C PHE A 203 9.18 -8.98 5.44
N ALA A 204 9.21 -9.09 6.78
CA ALA A 204 8.57 -10.19 7.51
C ALA A 204 7.04 -10.21 7.35
N LYS A 205 6.41 -9.03 7.31
CA LYS A 205 4.97 -8.82 7.13
C LYS A 205 4.71 -7.53 6.35
N GLY A 206 3.46 -7.27 5.97
CA GLY A 206 3.07 -5.99 5.38
C GLY A 206 3.49 -5.76 3.91
N ASN A 207 4.18 -6.71 3.26
CA ASN A 207 4.61 -6.60 1.85
C ASN A 207 3.46 -6.24 0.89
N GLY A 208 2.29 -6.87 1.04
CA GLY A 208 1.13 -6.56 0.20
C GLY A 208 0.64 -5.12 0.36
N ARG A 209 0.66 -4.57 1.59
CA ARG A 209 0.31 -3.16 1.84
C ARG A 209 1.34 -2.23 1.20
N VAL A 210 2.64 -2.52 1.34
CA VAL A 210 3.71 -1.76 0.66
C VAL A 210 3.53 -1.78 -0.85
N ALA A 211 3.24 -2.95 -1.43
CA ALA A 211 3.04 -3.11 -2.86
C ALA A 211 1.85 -2.27 -3.38
N ARG A 212 0.72 -2.25 -2.65
CA ARG A 212 -0.45 -1.44 -3.01
C ARG A 212 -0.20 0.06 -2.86
N VAL A 213 0.52 0.49 -1.82
CA VAL A 213 0.97 1.89 -1.69
C VAL A 213 1.85 2.27 -2.87
N LEU A 214 2.85 1.44 -3.22
CA LEU A 214 3.73 1.69 -4.37
C LEU A 214 2.95 1.80 -5.68
N VAL A 215 2.07 0.83 -5.97
CA VAL A 215 1.22 0.83 -7.17
C VAL A 215 0.43 2.12 -7.28
N ASN A 216 -0.32 2.49 -6.24
CA ASN A 216 -1.16 3.68 -6.29
C ASN A 216 -0.34 4.97 -6.36
N VAL A 217 0.83 5.05 -5.74
CA VAL A 217 1.72 6.21 -5.93
C VAL A 217 2.25 6.28 -7.36
N LEU A 218 2.60 5.15 -7.99
CA LEU A 218 3.01 5.13 -9.40
C LEU A 218 1.85 5.55 -10.33
N LEU A 219 0.66 4.99 -10.16
CA LEU A 219 -0.53 5.35 -10.94
C LEU A 219 -0.86 6.85 -10.78
N LEU A 220 -0.87 7.35 -9.55
CA LEU A 220 -1.11 8.76 -9.28
C LEU A 220 -0.02 9.65 -9.89
N SER A 221 1.24 9.20 -9.88
CA SER A 221 2.40 9.90 -10.44
C SER A 221 2.55 9.79 -11.96
N LEU A 222 1.82 8.91 -12.64
CA LEU A 222 1.98 8.71 -14.08
C LEU A 222 0.72 9.08 -14.86
N VAL A 223 -0.44 8.61 -14.41
CA VAL A 223 -1.74 8.83 -15.08
C VAL A 223 -2.71 9.64 -14.25
N GLY A 224 -2.34 10.00 -13.02
CA GLY A 224 -3.23 10.73 -12.12
C GLY A 224 -4.48 9.91 -11.86
N ARG A 225 -4.31 8.68 -11.36
CA ARG A 225 -5.38 7.80 -10.93
C ARG A 225 -4.96 7.04 -9.67
N ILE A 226 -5.94 6.72 -8.83
CA ILE A 226 -5.81 5.77 -7.73
C ILE A 226 -6.67 4.56 -8.10
N SER A 227 -6.13 3.36 -7.94
CA SER A 227 -6.92 2.14 -8.06
C SER A 227 -7.46 1.77 -6.68
N VAL A 228 -8.78 1.87 -6.51
CA VAL A 228 -9.49 1.57 -5.26
C VAL A 228 -9.94 0.12 -5.31
N ILE A 229 -9.28 -0.74 -4.53
CA ILE A 229 -9.54 -2.19 -4.55
C ILE A 229 -9.83 -2.72 -3.14
N GLY A 230 -10.67 -3.75 -3.05
CA GLY A 230 -10.99 -4.44 -1.81
C GLY A 230 -12.13 -3.77 -1.03
N MET A 231 -13.02 -3.07 -1.74
CA MET A 231 -14.18 -2.41 -1.17
C MET A 231 -15.27 -3.40 -0.72
N ASN A 232 -15.29 -4.58 -1.32
CA ASN A 232 -16.19 -5.68 -1.02
C ASN A 232 -15.46 -7.04 -1.01
N GLY A 233 -16.15 -8.09 -0.57
CA GLY A 233 -15.57 -9.45 -0.46
C GLY A 233 -15.09 -10.00 -1.79
N ASP A 234 -15.82 -9.76 -2.88
CA ASP A 234 -15.50 -10.28 -4.21
C ASP A 234 -14.18 -9.68 -4.73
N GLU A 235 -14.00 -8.36 -4.60
CA GLU A 235 -12.74 -7.69 -4.96
C GLU A 235 -11.56 -8.14 -4.10
N VAL A 236 -11.80 -8.38 -2.80
CA VAL A 236 -10.77 -8.90 -1.90
C VAL A 236 -10.29 -10.27 -2.38
N ASP A 237 -11.22 -11.16 -2.73
CA ASP A 237 -10.91 -12.52 -3.18
C ASP A 237 -10.30 -12.54 -4.58
N GLU A 238 -10.79 -11.70 -5.50
CA GLU A 238 -10.22 -11.53 -6.83
C GLU A 238 -8.78 -11.02 -6.76
N TYR A 239 -8.52 -9.95 -6.00
CA TYR A 239 -7.16 -9.44 -5.82
C TYR A 239 -6.24 -10.50 -5.21
N ARG A 240 -6.68 -11.23 -4.17
CA ARG A 240 -5.87 -12.27 -3.53
C ARG A 240 -5.51 -13.38 -4.52
N LYS A 241 -6.47 -13.81 -5.35
CA LYS A 241 -6.25 -14.79 -6.41
C LYS A 241 -5.21 -14.27 -7.42
N LEU A 242 -5.41 -13.07 -7.96
CA LEU A 242 -4.51 -12.44 -8.93
C LEU A 242 -3.11 -12.24 -8.35
N ALA A 243 -3.00 -11.77 -7.10
CA ALA A 243 -1.72 -11.59 -6.44
C ALA A 243 -0.97 -12.93 -6.34
N VAL A 244 -1.62 -13.99 -5.87
CA VAL A 244 -1.01 -15.32 -5.68
C VAL A 244 -0.64 -15.99 -7.01
N GLN A 245 -1.51 -15.93 -8.00
CA GLN A 245 -1.26 -16.54 -9.32
C GLN A 245 -0.19 -15.75 -10.06
N GLY A 246 -0.32 -14.43 -10.09
CA GLY A 246 0.59 -13.53 -10.80
C GLY A 246 2.02 -13.60 -10.29
N TYR A 247 2.28 -13.58 -8.97
CA TYR A 247 3.68 -13.67 -8.50
C TYR A 247 4.29 -15.08 -8.74
N LYS A 248 3.49 -16.16 -8.74
CA LYS A 248 3.98 -17.50 -9.08
C LYS A 248 4.38 -17.58 -10.55
N ALA A 249 3.51 -17.07 -11.44
CA ALA A 249 3.77 -17.03 -12.87
C ALA A 249 4.94 -16.09 -13.18
N PHE A 250 4.96 -14.87 -12.62
CA PHE A 250 6.04 -13.90 -12.79
C PHE A 250 7.41 -14.48 -12.42
N ARG A 251 7.49 -15.24 -11.32
CA ARG A 251 8.73 -15.94 -10.94
C ARG A 251 9.16 -16.94 -12.01
N LYS A 252 8.24 -17.76 -12.54
CA LYS A 252 8.53 -18.75 -13.59
C LYS A 252 8.97 -18.08 -14.89
N GLU A 253 8.22 -17.09 -15.35
CA GLU A 253 8.56 -16.26 -16.52
C GLU A 253 9.94 -15.59 -16.36
N GLY A 254 10.30 -15.19 -15.14
CA GLY A 254 11.61 -14.66 -14.79
C GLY A 254 12.79 -15.56 -15.15
N PHE A 255 12.59 -16.89 -15.17
CA PHE A 255 13.60 -17.89 -15.53
C PHE A 255 13.53 -18.32 -17.00
N GLU A 256 12.34 -18.29 -17.60
CA GLU A 256 12.09 -18.93 -18.89
C GLU A 256 12.04 -17.95 -20.07
N MET A 257 11.80 -16.65 -19.82
CA MET A 257 11.51 -15.70 -20.89
C MET A 257 12.04 -14.28 -20.61
N SER A 258 12.25 -13.54 -21.69
CA SER A 258 12.67 -12.14 -21.64
C SER A 258 11.56 -11.26 -21.08
N ARG A 259 11.89 -10.04 -20.63
CA ARG A 259 10.92 -9.12 -19.99
C ARG A 259 9.71 -8.80 -20.87
N GLY A 260 9.91 -8.65 -22.19
CA GLY A 260 8.86 -8.26 -23.13
C GLY A 260 7.83 -9.36 -23.42
N GLU A 261 8.17 -10.63 -23.14
CA GLU A 261 7.30 -11.79 -23.38
C GLU A 261 6.43 -12.13 -22.16
N ARG A 262 6.70 -11.50 -21.01
CA ARG A 262 6.02 -11.78 -19.74
C ARG A 262 4.61 -11.23 -19.75
N THR A 263 3.63 -12.06 -19.43
CA THR A 263 2.20 -11.67 -19.46
C THR A 263 1.49 -11.88 -18.13
N SER A 264 2.14 -12.52 -17.14
CA SER A 264 1.59 -12.78 -15.80
C SER A 264 1.01 -11.58 -15.05
N HIS A 265 1.40 -10.37 -15.42
CA HIS A 265 0.96 -9.12 -14.78
C HIS A 265 -0.26 -8.48 -15.45
N LEU A 266 -0.66 -8.92 -16.65
CA LEU A 266 -1.68 -8.24 -17.45
C LEU A 266 -3.10 -8.37 -16.86
N GLU A 267 -3.41 -9.48 -16.20
CA GLU A 267 -4.71 -9.63 -15.50
C GLU A 267 -4.81 -8.67 -14.31
N LEU A 268 -3.75 -8.55 -13.51
CA LEU A 268 -3.69 -7.56 -12.44
C LEU A 268 -3.74 -6.14 -13.01
N ALA A 269 -3.06 -5.86 -14.13
CA ALA A 269 -3.14 -4.55 -14.79
C ALA A 269 -4.56 -4.18 -15.18
N SER A 270 -5.30 -5.13 -15.77
CA SER A 270 -6.70 -4.97 -16.16
C SER A 270 -7.60 -4.74 -14.94
N PHE A 271 -7.37 -5.47 -13.85
CA PHE A 271 -8.08 -5.29 -12.59
C PHE A 271 -7.81 -3.90 -11.98
N LEU A 272 -6.55 -3.44 -11.97
CA LEU A 272 -6.18 -2.12 -11.48
C LEU A 272 -6.81 -1.01 -12.33
N TYR A 273 -6.82 -1.16 -13.65
CA TYR A 273 -7.44 -0.22 -14.57
C TYR A 273 -8.94 -0.06 -14.31
N LYS A 274 -9.69 -1.18 -14.27
CA LYS A 274 -11.13 -1.16 -13.99
C LYS A 274 -11.45 -0.41 -12.69
N ASN A 275 -10.72 -0.72 -11.63
CA ASN A 275 -10.88 -0.12 -10.31
C ASN A 275 -10.29 1.30 -10.16
N ALA A 276 -9.68 1.84 -11.21
CA ALA A 276 -9.25 3.24 -11.29
C ALA A 276 -10.17 4.10 -12.16
N MET A 277 -11.09 3.46 -12.91
CA MET A 277 -12.06 4.11 -13.78
C MET A 277 -13.46 4.21 -13.15
N ASN A 278 -13.74 3.37 -12.15
CA ASN A 278 -14.95 3.44 -11.33
C ASN A 278 -14.86 4.59 -10.31
#